data_AF-A0A953QM17-F1
#
_entry.id   AF-A0A953QM17-F1
#
_cell.length_a   1.000
_cell.length_b   1.000
_cell.length_c   1.000
_cell.angle_alpha   90.00
_cell.angle_beta   90.00
_cell.angle_gamma   90.00
#
_symmetry.space_group_name_H-M   'P 1'
#
loop_
_entity.id
_entity.type
_entity.pdbx_description
1 polymer ?
#
loop_
_entity_poly.entity_id
_entity_poly.type
_entity_poly.pdbx_seq_one_letter_code
_entity_poly.pdbx_strand_id
1 'polypeptide(L)'
;MGATVTALNIATGVRTPVQTNEAGIYTMPSLLPGKYTFTAEHAGFRKAVVDEVILQVGTKLTLNMTLELGATTESVEVHAAAIEVNATSASVGEVVEGKRLLDLPIAGRSAYDLLITQPGVTTGSNYYLNGNQGGSVNFTMDGINAQNNLLSGSFYLYSNVVSTDRAEEFRVVTSAADAEYGRGAGQVQMVTRGGGNDFHGAAFIEVRNGIFNANTFTNNAQGVDAAGHERAKRDQLKQNNYGTRLGGPIKKNKAFFNGLWEPYKQRNNSAFTAIVFTPEAAQGIFRFFPGVQNGNTTAAVPTVDPSGNPVRPANASGPLSAVSLFGRDPSRPVIDPTGNIAHILKYMPAPNNFQVGDGLNTAGFTWNRPVPVNFELYEGRVDYVFNDKHRATVTLNHQAYHSFNVAAAPPYPSIPGQADPTKTTQYSAAFTSIFRPNLLNDFRMGAFRPRTTVQTPWEVGQNSLTGSDAERQSLLPIVGGLGFVPQFAS
;
A
#
# COMPACT_ATOMS: atom_id res chain seq x y z
N MET A 1 10.13 51.00 -6.02
CA MET A 1 10.35 51.18 -7.47
C MET A 1 9.43 50.19 -8.16
N GLY A 2 8.61 50.58 -9.15
CA GLY A 2 7.56 49.73 -9.73
C GLY A 2 8.08 48.78 -10.82
N ALA A 3 9.07 47.94 -10.50
CA ALA A 3 9.65 46.99 -11.43
C ALA A 3 8.74 45.78 -11.60
N THR A 4 8.64 45.29 -12.83
CA THR A 4 7.86 44.09 -13.14
C THR A 4 8.77 42.87 -13.07
N VAL A 5 8.46 41.97 -12.14
CA VAL A 5 9.08 40.66 -12.03
C VAL A 5 8.17 39.64 -12.68
N THR A 6 8.68 38.83 -13.61
CA THR A 6 7.92 37.76 -14.28
C THR A 6 8.56 36.42 -14.00
N ALA A 7 7.79 35.48 -13.47
CA ALA A 7 8.17 34.07 -13.41
C ALA A 7 7.63 33.35 -14.65
N LEU A 8 8.50 32.72 -15.43
CA LEU A 8 8.17 31.87 -16.57
C LEU A 8 8.39 30.42 -16.19
N ASN A 9 7.33 29.61 -16.13
CA ASN A 9 7.46 28.16 -15.98
C ASN A 9 7.92 27.57 -17.31
N ILE A 10 9.10 26.95 -17.33
CA ILE A 10 9.76 26.49 -18.56
C ILE A 10 8.96 25.37 -19.24
N ALA A 11 8.37 24.45 -18.47
CA ALA A 11 7.64 23.31 -19.00
C ALA A 11 6.27 23.68 -19.60
N THR A 12 5.61 24.71 -19.07
CA THR A 12 4.24 25.09 -19.44
C THR A 12 4.15 26.39 -20.22
N GLY A 13 5.22 27.19 -20.27
CA GLY A 13 5.23 28.53 -20.88
C GLY A 13 4.37 29.56 -20.14
N VAL A 14 3.84 29.22 -18.97
CA VAL A 14 2.97 30.10 -18.17
C VAL A 14 3.81 31.22 -17.56
N ARG A 15 3.37 32.46 -17.76
CA ARG A 15 4.00 33.68 -17.23
C ARG A 15 3.19 34.23 -16.08
N THR A 16 3.85 34.58 -14.99
CA THR A 16 3.21 35.19 -13.81
C THR A 16 3.91 36.51 -13.50
N PRO A 17 3.40 37.64 -14.02
CA PRO A 17 3.95 38.96 -13.74
C PRO A 17 3.46 39.51 -12.39
N VAL A 18 4.36 40.11 -11.62
CA VAL A 18 4.10 40.82 -10.35
C VAL A 18 4.88 42.13 -10.33
N GLN A 19 4.27 43.18 -9.79
CA GLN A 19 4.95 44.45 -9.57
C GLN A 19 5.58 44.50 -8.18
N THR A 20 6.81 45.01 -8.09
CA THR A 20 7.47 45.32 -6.81
C THR A 20 6.84 46.54 -6.14
N ASN A 21 6.91 46.60 -4.81
CA ASN A 21 6.50 47.77 -4.05
C ASN A 21 7.57 48.89 -4.08
N GLU A 22 7.34 49.97 -3.32
CA GLU A 22 8.27 51.10 -3.23
C GLU A 22 9.67 50.71 -2.74
N ALA A 23 9.75 49.72 -1.84
CA ALA A 23 10.99 49.18 -1.31
C ALA A 23 11.65 48.10 -2.21
N GLY A 24 11.08 47.79 -3.37
CA GLY A 24 11.59 46.75 -4.29
C GLY A 24 11.20 45.32 -3.90
N ILE A 25 10.32 45.16 -2.91
CA ILE A 25 9.86 43.85 -2.44
C ILE A 25 8.73 43.36 -3.34
N TYR A 26 8.77 42.07 -3.69
CA TYR A 26 7.72 41.38 -4.42
C TYR A 26 7.41 40.03 -3.78
N THR A 27 6.20 39.55 -3.99
CA THR A 27 5.77 38.22 -3.55
C THR A 27 5.00 37.56 -4.68
N MET A 28 5.40 36.34 -5.04
CA MET A 28 4.69 35.49 -6.00
C MET A 28 4.09 34.30 -5.26
N PRO A 29 2.90 34.45 -4.68
CA PRO A 29 2.33 33.39 -3.87
C PRO A 29 1.83 32.26 -4.78
N SER A 30 2.04 31.02 -4.34
CA SER A 30 1.57 29.81 -5.01
C SER A 30 2.02 29.69 -6.47
N LEU A 31 3.32 29.66 -6.77
CA LEU A 31 3.77 29.11 -8.06
C LEU A 31 3.62 27.57 -8.04
N LEU A 32 3.40 26.96 -9.21
CA LEU A 32 3.42 25.49 -9.28
C LEU A 32 4.86 25.00 -9.10
N PRO A 33 5.09 23.83 -8.51
CA PRO A 33 6.42 23.22 -8.53
C PRO A 33 6.93 23.07 -9.97
N GLY A 34 8.25 23.23 -10.16
CA GLY A 34 8.88 23.10 -11.47
C GLY A 34 10.09 24.01 -11.66
N LYS A 35 10.58 24.06 -12.90
CA LYS A 35 11.71 24.91 -13.29
C LYS A 35 11.22 26.25 -13.86
N TYR A 36 11.85 27.33 -13.41
CA TYR A 36 11.48 28.70 -13.73
C TYR A 36 12.65 29.53 -14.22
N THR A 37 12.32 30.46 -15.11
CA THR A 37 13.13 31.64 -15.40
C THR A 37 12.44 32.85 -14.76
N PHE A 38 13.18 33.62 -13.97
CA PHE A 38 12.71 34.88 -13.40
C PHE A 38 13.32 36.05 -14.18
N THR A 39 12.50 37.03 -14.53
CA THR A 39 12.94 38.24 -15.23
C THR A 39 12.44 39.48 -14.50
N ALA A 40 13.33 40.39 -14.12
CA ALA A 40 12.99 41.73 -13.63
C ALA A 40 13.23 42.79 -14.70
N GLU A 41 12.26 43.67 -14.87
CA GLU A 41 12.32 44.77 -15.83
C GLU A 41 11.80 46.09 -15.21
N HIS A 42 12.54 47.18 -15.43
CA HIS A 42 12.10 48.54 -15.12
C HIS A 42 12.69 49.51 -16.16
N ALA A 43 11.95 50.55 -16.53
CA ALA A 43 12.46 51.57 -17.45
C ALA A 43 13.74 52.23 -16.90
N GLY A 44 14.77 52.36 -17.74
CA GLY A 44 16.07 52.93 -17.36
C GLY A 44 17.07 51.93 -16.77
N PHE A 45 16.71 50.64 -16.68
CA PHE A 45 17.57 49.57 -16.21
C PHE A 45 17.67 48.44 -17.24
N ARG A 46 18.79 47.71 -17.22
CA ARG A 46 18.97 46.44 -17.94
C ARG A 46 18.03 45.38 -17.36
N LYS A 47 17.61 44.43 -18.19
CA LYS A 47 16.81 43.29 -17.71
C LYS A 47 17.69 42.37 -16.88
N ALA A 48 17.25 42.02 -15.67
CA ALA A 48 17.88 40.96 -14.90
C ALA A 48 17.16 39.63 -15.17
N VAL A 49 17.90 38.61 -15.57
CA VAL A 49 17.38 37.26 -15.83
C VAL A 49 18.07 36.28 -14.89
N VAL A 50 17.28 35.49 -14.16
CA VAL A 50 17.77 34.35 -13.38
C VAL A 50 17.14 33.10 -13.93
N ASP A 51 17.97 32.24 -14.50
CA ASP A 51 17.55 31.00 -15.15
C ASP A 51 17.72 29.77 -14.26
N GLU A 52 17.00 28.69 -14.62
CA GLU A 52 17.08 27.36 -14.01
C GLU A 52 16.73 27.32 -12.51
N VAL A 53 15.88 28.23 -12.04
CA VAL A 53 15.40 28.22 -10.65
C VAL A 53 14.43 27.05 -10.44
N ILE A 54 14.79 26.12 -9.56
CA ILE A 54 13.94 24.97 -9.20
C ILE A 54 13.07 25.35 -8.00
N LEU A 55 11.74 25.28 -8.17
CA LEU A 55 10.78 25.45 -7.09
C LEU A 55 10.17 24.09 -6.71
N GLN A 56 10.39 23.65 -5.47
CA GLN A 56 9.83 22.41 -4.91
C GLN A 56 8.51 22.68 -4.16
N VAL A 57 7.80 21.61 -3.79
CA VAL A 57 6.53 21.70 -3.06
C VAL A 57 6.76 22.21 -1.65
N GLY A 58 5.97 23.21 -1.25
CA GLY A 58 5.96 23.73 0.12
C GLY A 58 7.27 24.42 0.51
N THR A 59 8.08 24.86 -0.45
CA THR A 59 9.31 25.62 -0.22
C THR A 59 9.04 27.11 -0.37
N LYS A 60 9.69 27.92 0.48
CA LYS A 60 9.74 29.37 0.33
C LYS A 60 11.11 29.73 -0.22
N LEU A 61 11.14 30.46 -1.32
CA LEU A 61 12.37 30.91 -1.97
C LEU A 61 12.42 32.44 -1.93
N THR A 62 13.51 32.99 -1.42
CA THR A 62 13.82 34.42 -1.53
C THR A 62 14.82 34.61 -2.66
N LEU A 63 14.41 35.27 -3.74
CA LEU A 63 15.27 35.57 -4.87
C LEU A 63 15.55 37.08 -4.93
N ASN A 64 16.79 37.47 -4.63
CA ASN A 64 17.22 38.85 -4.74
C ASN A 64 17.71 39.10 -6.18
N MET A 65 17.05 40.00 -6.89
CA MET A 65 17.44 40.40 -8.24
C MET A 65 17.87 41.87 -8.23
N THR A 66 19.09 42.13 -8.67
CA THR A 66 19.65 43.47 -8.78
C THR A 66 19.50 43.98 -10.21
N LEU A 67 18.90 45.15 -10.38
CA LEU A 67 18.79 45.83 -11.67
C LEU A 67 19.96 46.79 -11.84
N GLU A 68 20.71 46.64 -12.94
CA GLU A 68 21.80 47.55 -13.30
C GLU A 68 21.29 48.67 -14.21
N LEU A 69 21.84 49.88 -14.08
CA LEU A 69 21.52 51.00 -14.96
C LEU A 69 21.94 50.69 -16.40
N GLY A 70 21.04 50.92 -17.36
CA GLY A 70 21.31 50.70 -18.78
C GLY A 70 20.04 50.64 -19.62
N ALA A 71 20.18 50.42 -20.92
CA ALA A 71 19.05 50.28 -21.82
C ALA A 71 18.32 48.94 -21.59
N THR A 72 16.99 48.94 -21.63
CA THR A 72 16.14 47.74 -21.47
C THR A 72 16.35 46.67 -22.55
N THR A 73 17.12 46.97 -23.60
CA THR A 73 17.51 46.03 -24.66
C THR A 73 18.71 45.14 -24.28
N GLU A 74 19.44 45.48 -23.22
CA GLU A 74 20.57 44.69 -22.71
C GLU A 74 20.09 43.84 -21.50
N SER A 75 20.46 42.55 -21.48
CA SER A 75 20.14 41.61 -20.39
C SER A 75 21.39 41.19 -19.63
N VAL A 76 21.26 41.06 -18.31
CA VAL A 76 22.24 40.42 -17.42
C VAL A 76 21.69 39.06 -17.05
N GLU A 77 22.32 38.00 -17.56
CA GLU A 77 22.00 36.62 -17.20
C GLU A 77 22.83 36.20 -15.98
N VAL A 78 22.14 35.85 -14.91
CA VAL A 78 22.73 35.22 -13.72
C VAL A 78 22.27 33.76 -13.73
N HIS A 79 23.20 32.85 -14.04
CA HIS A 79 22.94 31.43 -13.83
C HIS A 79 22.82 31.17 -12.33
N ALA A 80 21.74 30.52 -11.90
CA ALA A 80 21.52 30.19 -10.50
C ALA A 80 22.63 29.25 -10.00
N ALA A 81 23.68 29.80 -9.39
CA ALA A 81 24.59 29.03 -8.56
C ALA A 81 23.79 28.56 -7.35
N ALA A 82 23.74 27.23 -7.17
CA ALA A 82 23.11 26.47 -6.09
C ALA A 82 22.46 27.34 -5.00
N ILE A 83 21.14 27.47 -5.05
CA ILE A 83 20.35 28.14 -4.01
C ILE A 83 20.74 27.54 -2.65
N GLU A 84 21.27 28.40 -1.78
CA GLU A 84 21.64 28.08 -0.41
C GLU A 84 20.43 27.50 0.35
N VAL A 85 20.76 26.56 1.22
CA VAL A 85 19.94 25.92 2.26
C VAL A 85 18.71 26.74 2.64
N ASN A 86 17.54 26.08 2.63
CA ASN A 86 16.25 26.64 3.04
C ASN A 86 16.29 27.15 4.50
N ALA A 87 16.73 28.39 4.70
CA ALA A 87 16.88 29.03 6.01
C ALA A 87 15.55 29.59 6.58
N THR A 88 14.42 29.31 5.94
CA THR A 88 13.12 29.97 6.25
C THR A 88 12.05 29.05 6.82
N SER A 89 12.29 27.74 6.91
CA SER A 89 11.38 26.79 7.57
C SER A 89 12.07 26.11 8.75
N ALA A 90 11.33 25.96 9.86
CA ALA A 90 11.77 25.18 11.01
C ALA A 90 11.53 23.67 10.84
N SER A 91 10.94 23.24 9.70
CA SER A 91 10.65 21.84 9.43
C SER A 91 11.89 21.08 8.95
N VAL A 92 12.09 19.86 9.47
CA VAL A 92 13.11 18.92 8.97
C VAL A 92 12.42 17.96 8.01
N GLY A 93 12.90 17.93 6.76
CA GLY A 93 12.36 17.05 5.74
C GLY A 93 13.23 16.95 4.49
N GLU A 94 13.05 15.86 3.74
CA GLU A 94 13.71 15.65 2.44
C GLU A 94 12.66 15.64 1.33
N VAL A 95 13.03 16.24 0.20
CA VAL A 95 12.28 16.20 -1.05
C VAL A 95 12.98 15.20 -1.97
N VAL A 96 12.25 14.17 -2.40
CA VAL A 96 12.70 13.23 -3.43
C VAL A 96 12.01 13.59 -4.74
N GLU A 97 12.82 14.06 -5.69
CA GLU A 97 12.36 14.39 -7.03
C GLU A 97 11.94 13.12 -7.80
N GLY A 98 10.93 13.25 -8.65
CA GLY A 98 10.40 12.15 -9.45
C GLY A 98 11.43 11.46 -10.36
N LYS A 99 12.54 12.12 -10.73
CA LYS A 99 13.64 11.46 -11.45
C LYS A 99 14.42 10.52 -10.53
N ARG A 100 14.73 10.96 -9.31
CA ARG A 100 15.42 10.15 -8.30
C ARG A 100 14.56 8.95 -7.88
N LEU A 101 13.23 9.08 -7.88
CA LEU A 101 12.30 7.95 -7.69
C LEU A 101 12.45 6.87 -8.77
N LEU A 102 12.82 7.23 -10.00
CA LEU A 102 13.01 6.29 -11.10
C LEU A 102 14.43 5.70 -11.13
N ASP A 103 15.43 6.49 -10.73
CA ASP A 103 16.83 6.08 -10.74
C ASP A 103 17.21 5.18 -9.54
N LEU A 104 16.44 5.22 -8.46
CA LEU A 104 16.66 4.39 -7.28
C LEU A 104 16.10 2.97 -7.46
N PRO A 105 16.81 1.94 -6.97
CA PRO A 105 16.35 0.56 -7.05
C PRO A 105 15.20 0.29 -6.06
N ILE A 106 13.97 0.61 -6.46
CA ILE A 106 12.76 0.44 -5.64
C ILE A 106 12.01 -0.82 -6.08
N ALA A 107 12.17 -1.91 -5.34
CA ALA A 107 11.65 -3.23 -5.72
C ALA A 107 10.12 -3.29 -5.85
N GLY A 108 9.37 -2.44 -5.14
CA GLY A 108 7.91 -2.41 -5.16
C GLY A 108 7.30 -1.32 -6.05
N ARG A 109 8.13 -0.47 -6.68
CA ARG A 109 7.72 0.76 -7.38
C ARG A 109 6.80 1.67 -6.54
N SER A 110 6.95 1.65 -5.22
CA SER A 110 6.22 2.50 -4.30
C SER A 110 7.16 3.57 -3.75
N ALA A 111 6.86 4.86 -3.92
CA ALA A 111 7.67 5.93 -3.34
C ALA A 111 7.67 5.88 -1.80
N TYR A 112 6.68 5.23 -1.18
CA TYR A 112 6.68 4.98 0.26
C TYR A 112 7.81 4.04 0.71
N ASP A 113 8.37 3.23 -0.19
CA ASP A 113 9.54 2.39 0.14
C ASP A 113 10.80 3.25 0.38
N LEU A 114 10.80 4.52 -0.03
CA LEU A 114 11.87 5.47 0.33
C LEU A 114 11.62 6.16 1.67
N LEU A 115 10.43 6.04 2.26
CA LEU A 115 10.17 6.61 3.57
C LEU A 115 11.11 5.98 4.61
N ILE A 116 11.38 4.67 4.49
CA ILE A 116 12.26 3.94 5.42
C ILE A 116 13.75 4.30 5.27
N THR A 117 14.15 5.00 4.21
CA THR A 117 15.54 5.47 4.07
C THR A 117 15.77 6.81 4.78
N GLN A 118 14.69 7.44 5.26
CA GLN A 118 14.77 8.72 5.96
C GLN A 118 15.20 8.53 7.42
N PRO A 119 16.03 9.43 7.97
CA PRO A 119 16.42 9.38 9.38
C PRO A 119 15.20 9.43 10.32
N GLY A 120 15.21 8.61 11.37
CA GLY A 120 14.15 8.57 12.37
C GLY A 120 12.89 7.83 11.94
N VAL A 121 12.86 7.23 10.74
CA VAL A 121 11.73 6.40 10.28
C VAL A 121 12.00 4.94 10.59
N THR A 122 11.03 4.27 11.21
CA THR A 122 10.99 2.81 11.32
C THR A 122 9.68 2.27 10.80
N THR A 123 9.66 0.99 10.41
CA THR A 123 8.48 0.34 9.83
C THR A 123 8.19 -0.99 10.54
N GLY A 124 6.91 -1.38 10.54
CA GLY A 124 6.38 -2.64 11.03
C GLY A 124 5.03 -2.87 10.35
N SER A 125 3.95 -3.01 11.13
CA SER A 125 2.58 -2.95 10.57
C SER A 125 2.17 -1.52 10.14
N ASN A 126 2.92 -0.50 10.56
CA ASN A 126 2.73 0.91 10.23
C ASN A 126 4.10 1.60 10.04
N TYR A 127 4.06 2.87 9.62
CA TYR A 127 5.22 3.76 9.66
C TYR A 127 5.25 4.52 10.98
N TYR A 128 6.44 4.57 11.59
CA TYR A 128 6.71 5.24 12.86
C TYR A 128 7.78 6.30 12.63
N LEU A 129 7.54 7.52 13.08
CA LEU A 129 8.47 8.65 12.97
C LEU A 129 8.97 9.02 14.36
N ASN A 130 10.28 9.00 14.58
CA ASN A 130 10.92 9.43 15.83
C ASN A 130 10.32 8.80 17.09
N GLY A 131 9.92 7.51 17.02
CA GLY A 131 9.32 6.77 18.14
C GLY A 131 7.84 7.07 18.40
N ASN A 132 7.17 7.88 17.57
CA ASN A 132 5.74 8.14 17.70
C ASN A 132 4.88 6.91 17.37
N GLN A 133 3.64 6.91 17.85
CA GLN A 133 2.67 5.82 17.62
C GLN A 133 2.39 5.59 16.13
N GLY A 134 2.20 4.33 15.73
CA GLY A 134 1.77 3.99 14.38
C GLY A 134 0.43 4.65 14.03
N GLY A 135 0.29 5.16 12.80
CA GLY A 135 -0.88 5.93 12.39
C GLY A 135 -0.83 7.43 12.77
N SER A 136 0.25 7.89 13.40
CA SER A 136 0.48 9.32 13.65
C SER A 136 1.08 10.07 12.45
N VAL A 137 1.41 9.37 11.37
CA VAL A 137 1.96 9.95 10.13
C VAL A 137 0.82 10.35 9.21
N ASN A 138 0.81 11.60 8.77
CA ASN A 138 -0.21 12.07 7.84
C ASN A 138 0.21 11.88 6.39
N PHE A 139 -0.60 11.18 5.59
CA PHE A 139 -0.39 11.03 4.16
C PHE A 139 -1.34 11.94 3.38
N THR A 140 -0.77 12.79 2.53
CA THR A 140 -1.53 13.63 1.61
C THR A 140 -1.05 13.47 0.17
N MET A 141 -1.96 13.74 -0.75
CA MET A 141 -1.74 13.66 -2.18
C MET A 141 -2.48 14.80 -2.84
N ASP A 142 -1.75 15.63 -3.59
CA ASP A 142 -2.23 16.90 -4.13
C ASP A 142 -2.86 17.83 -3.06
N GLY A 143 -2.40 17.69 -1.80
CA GLY A 143 -2.93 18.42 -0.64
C GLY A 143 -4.22 17.86 -0.03
N ILE A 144 -4.76 16.76 -0.58
CA ILE A 144 -5.92 16.05 -0.01
C ILE A 144 -5.45 14.84 0.78
N ASN A 145 -6.08 14.57 1.92
CA ASN A 145 -5.79 13.39 2.73
C ASN A 145 -5.92 12.10 1.90
N ALA A 146 -4.91 11.23 1.96
CA ALA A 146 -4.80 10.01 1.17
C ALA A 146 -4.76 8.74 2.05
N GLN A 147 -5.34 8.81 3.25
CA GLN A 147 -5.34 7.74 4.25
C GLN A 147 -6.74 7.50 4.82
N ASN A 148 -7.00 6.28 5.27
CA ASN A 148 -8.23 5.97 5.99
C ASN A 148 -8.08 6.31 7.47
N ASN A 149 -8.68 7.43 7.91
CA ASN A 149 -8.66 7.88 9.30
C ASN A 149 -9.84 7.37 10.14
N LEU A 150 -10.74 6.54 9.57
CA LEU A 150 -11.98 6.13 10.24
C LEU A 150 -11.82 4.91 11.16
N LEU A 151 -10.86 4.03 10.87
CA LEU A 151 -10.60 2.81 11.65
C LEU A 151 -9.30 3.01 12.45
N SER A 152 -9.41 3.46 13.71
CA SER A 152 -8.28 3.56 14.62
C SER A 152 -7.84 2.17 15.06
N GLY A 153 -6.88 1.59 14.36
CA GLY A 153 -6.35 0.27 14.68
C GLY A 153 -5.32 -0.13 13.65
N SER A 154 -4.18 -0.62 14.12
CA SER A 154 -2.92 -0.90 13.40
C SER A 154 -2.99 -1.76 12.13
N PHE A 155 -4.17 -2.09 11.61
CA PHE A 155 -4.35 -3.13 10.60
C PHE A 155 -4.53 -2.64 9.17
N TYR A 156 -4.95 -1.39 8.93
CA TYR A 156 -5.28 -0.98 7.55
C TYR A 156 -5.07 0.52 7.28
N LEU A 157 -3.81 0.97 7.28
CA LEU A 157 -3.46 2.15 6.49
C LEU A 157 -3.53 1.77 5.01
N TYR A 158 -4.75 1.73 4.46
CA TYR A 158 -4.94 1.76 3.01
C TYR A 158 -4.53 3.14 2.53
N SER A 159 -3.23 3.33 2.36
CA SER A 159 -2.71 4.51 1.69
C SER A 159 -2.81 4.28 0.19
N ASN A 160 -3.22 5.31 -0.56
CA ASN A 160 -3.14 5.26 -2.01
C ASN A 160 -1.70 4.93 -2.41
N VAL A 161 -1.47 3.81 -3.11
CA VAL A 161 -0.14 3.43 -3.58
C VAL A 161 0.45 4.57 -4.39
N VAL A 162 1.64 5.03 -4.00
CA VAL A 162 2.37 6.07 -4.71
C VAL A 162 3.32 5.40 -5.67
N SER A 163 2.84 5.12 -6.88
CA SER A 163 3.74 4.65 -7.94
C SER A 163 4.86 5.68 -8.20
N THR A 164 6.07 5.22 -8.50
CA THR A 164 7.21 6.09 -8.84
C THR A 164 6.96 6.91 -10.11
N ASP A 165 6.24 6.35 -11.11
CA ASP A 165 5.90 7.05 -12.35
C ASP A 165 4.77 8.07 -12.16
N ARG A 166 4.00 7.93 -11.08
CA ARG A 166 2.89 8.81 -10.70
C ARG A 166 3.37 10.08 -9.99
N ALA A 167 4.44 9.98 -9.21
CA ALA A 167 4.95 11.06 -8.39
C ALA A 167 5.82 12.03 -9.21
N GLU A 168 5.47 13.31 -9.17
CA GLU A 168 6.38 14.39 -9.58
C GLU A 168 7.37 14.71 -8.47
N GLU A 169 6.84 14.78 -7.25
CA GLU A 169 7.58 15.08 -6.05
C GLU A 169 7.01 14.27 -4.88
N PHE A 170 7.90 13.75 -4.05
CA PHE A 170 7.58 13.09 -2.81
C PHE A 170 8.35 13.77 -1.67
N ARG A 171 7.64 14.34 -0.70
CA ARG A 171 8.22 15.08 0.42
C ARG A 171 7.88 14.42 1.74
N VAL A 172 8.88 14.24 2.57
CA VAL A 172 8.74 13.70 3.93
C VAL A 172 9.15 14.77 4.92
N VAL A 173 8.26 15.12 5.83
CA VAL A 173 8.51 16.01 6.97
C VAL A 173 8.46 15.18 8.23
N THR A 174 9.63 14.90 8.81
CA THR A 174 9.76 14.03 10.00
C THR A 174 9.55 14.77 11.31
N SER A 175 9.62 16.11 11.28
CA SER A 175 9.25 17.00 12.38
C SER A 175 8.47 18.20 11.81
N ALA A 176 7.15 18.20 12.02
CA ALA A 176 6.26 19.25 11.55
C ALA A 176 6.19 20.39 12.59
N ALA A 177 7.04 21.41 12.42
CA ALA A 177 7.02 22.62 13.25
C ALA A 177 6.03 23.69 12.74
N ASP A 178 5.66 23.65 11.45
CA ASP A 178 4.82 24.67 10.81
C ASP A 178 3.32 24.37 10.98
N ALA A 179 2.54 25.38 11.39
CA ALA A 179 1.11 25.25 11.73
C ALA A 179 0.19 24.92 10.54
N GLU A 180 0.69 25.02 9.30
CA GLU A 180 -0.02 24.57 8.10
C GLU A 180 -0.16 23.04 8.02
N TYR A 181 0.70 22.31 8.74
CA TYR A 181 0.67 20.87 8.85
C TYR A 181 -0.23 20.45 10.03
N GLY A 182 -1.49 20.17 9.74
CA GLY A 182 -2.44 19.66 10.73
C GLY A 182 -2.33 18.14 10.96
N ARG A 183 -2.60 17.69 12.19
CA ARG A 183 -2.80 16.29 12.60
C ARG A 183 -1.63 15.35 12.27
N GLY A 184 -0.75 15.10 13.23
CA GLY A 184 0.25 14.02 13.17
C GLY A 184 1.60 14.42 13.74
N ALA A 185 2.46 13.44 13.99
CA ALA A 185 3.84 13.66 14.42
C ALA A 185 4.81 13.94 13.25
N GLY A 186 4.36 13.67 12.03
CA GLY A 186 5.04 14.01 10.79
C GLY A 186 4.12 13.83 9.59
N GLN A 187 4.58 14.28 8.42
CA GLN A 187 3.75 14.39 7.22
C GLN A 187 4.48 13.89 5.98
N VAL A 188 3.77 13.15 5.16
CA VAL A 188 4.21 12.66 3.86
C VAL A 188 3.29 13.26 2.81
N GLN A 189 3.88 13.99 1.87
CA GLN A 189 3.16 14.66 0.80
C GLN A 189 3.61 14.10 -0.54
N MET A 190 2.64 13.82 -1.39
CA MET A 190 2.87 13.48 -2.79
C MET A 190 2.20 14.53 -3.67
N VAL A 191 2.89 14.93 -4.73
CA VAL A 191 2.29 15.67 -5.85
C VAL A 191 2.34 14.79 -7.10
N THR A 192 1.18 14.63 -7.73
CA THR A 192 1.02 13.89 -8.97
C THR A 192 1.67 14.65 -10.13
N ARG A 193 2.11 13.95 -11.18
CA ARG A 193 2.73 14.61 -12.35
C ARG A 193 1.76 15.49 -13.11
N GLY A 194 2.17 16.74 -13.35
CA GLY A 194 1.49 17.65 -14.28
C GLY A 194 1.78 17.32 -15.76
N GLY A 195 1.07 18.03 -16.65
CA GLY A 195 1.39 18.07 -18.09
C GLY A 195 2.20 19.32 -18.47
N GLY A 196 2.67 19.37 -19.72
CA GLY A 196 3.47 20.50 -20.25
C GLY A 196 3.15 20.80 -21.71
N ASN A 197 3.88 21.74 -22.32
CA ASN A 197 3.68 22.13 -23.71
C ASN A 197 4.14 21.09 -24.74
N ASP A 198 4.96 20.14 -24.31
CA ASP A 198 5.45 19.05 -25.13
C ASP A 198 4.85 17.73 -24.67
N PHE A 199 4.52 16.88 -25.64
CA PHE A 199 4.10 15.52 -25.35
C PHE A 199 5.29 14.73 -24.80
N HIS A 200 5.08 14.09 -23.66
CA HIS A 200 6.05 13.24 -23.01
C HIS A 200 5.33 12.03 -22.42
N GLY A 201 5.96 10.87 -22.51
CA GLY A 201 5.38 9.64 -22.01
C GLY A 201 6.45 8.60 -21.75
N ALA A 202 6.03 7.50 -21.14
CA ALA A 202 6.87 6.33 -20.95
C ALA A 202 5.99 5.09 -20.97
N ALA A 203 6.57 3.98 -21.42
CA ALA A 203 6.04 2.65 -21.22
C ALA A 203 7.12 1.83 -20.51
N PHE A 204 6.73 1.03 -19.54
CA PHE A 204 7.67 0.22 -18.76
C PHE A 204 7.09 -1.17 -18.50
N ILE A 205 8.00 -2.13 -18.32
CA ILE A 205 7.70 -3.49 -17.89
C ILE A 205 8.80 -3.90 -16.92
N GLU A 206 8.40 -4.31 -15.73
CA GLU A 206 9.25 -4.88 -14.70
C GLU A 206 8.77 -6.29 -14.37
N VAL A 207 9.68 -7.24 -14.50
CA VAL A 207 9.41 -8.65 -14.26
C VAL A 207 10.29 -9.13 -13.12
N ARG A 208 9.67 -9.64 -12.06
CA ARG A 208 10.37 -10.42 -11.04
C ARG A 208 9.87 -11.84 -11.08
N ASN A 209 10.79 -12.76 -11.34
CA ASN A 209 10.44 -14.15 -11.54
C ASN A 209 11.45 -15.05 -10.84
N GLY A 210 11.00 -16.19 -10.32
CA GLY A 210 11.86 -17.22 -9.75
C GLY A 210 13.00 -17.67 -10.68
N ILE A 211 12.88 -17.48 -12.01
CA ILE A 211 13.99 -17.75 -12.95
C ILE A 211 15.20 -16.84 -12.74
N PHE A 212 15.00 -15.60 -12.25
CA PHE A 212 16.05 -14.61 -12.00
C PHE A 212 16.49 -14.57 -10.54
N ASN A 213 15.68 -15.12 -9.62
CA ASN A 213 15.95 -15.08 -8.19
C ASN A 213 16.81 -16.27 -7.75
N ALA A 214 17.75 -16.00 -6.85
CA ALA A 214 18.43 -17.04 -6.09
C ALA A 214 17.47 -17.71 -5.09
N ASN A 215 17.78 -18.96 -4.71
CA ASN A 215 17.08 -19.64 -3.62
C ASN A 215 17.48 -19.02 -2.27
N THR A 216 16.64 -19.17 -1.24
CA THR A 216 16.94 -18.62 0.09
C THR A 216 18.00 -19.48 0.79
N PHE A 217 18.78 -18.86 1.69
CA PHE A 217 19.75 -19.59 2.52
C PHE A 217 19.10 -20.75 3.28
N THR A 218 17.91 -20.52 3.85
CA THR A 218 17.16 -21.53 4.60
C THR A 218 16.71 -22.70 3.74
N ASN A 219 16.32 -22.45 2.48
CA ASN A 219 15.98 -23.51 1.53
C ASN A 219 17.23 -24.29 1.12
N ASN A 220 18.34 -23.61 0.84
CA ASN A 220 19.60 -24.25 0.49
C ASN A 220 20.16 -25.11 1.62
N ALA A 221 20.00 -24.68 2.87
CA ALA A 221 20.42 -25.42 4.06
C ALA A 221 19.69 -26.76 4.23
N GLN A 222 18.52 -26.95 3.60
CA GLN A 222 17.84 -28.25 3.56
C GLN A 222 18.56 -29.28 2.67
N GLY A 223 19.51 -28.84 1.84
CA GLY A 223 20.30 -29.69 0.98
C GLY A 223 19.53 -30.29 -0.20
N VAL A 224 20.09 -31.36 -0.76
CA VAL A 224 19.52 -32.09 -1.89
C VAL A 224 18.97 -33.45 -1.46
N ASP A 225 17.97 -33.95 -2.19
CA ASP A 225 17.47 -35.31 -2.04
C ASP A 225 18.45 -36.35 -2.61
N ALA A 226 18.15 -37.63 -2.44
CA ALA A 226 19.01 -38.72 -2.92
C ALA A 226 19.16 -38.75 -4.46
N ALA A 227 18.28 -38.05 -5.20
CA ALA A 227 18.34 -37.91 -6.64
C ALA A 227 19.07 -36.62 -7.08
N GLY A 228 19.62 -35.85 -6.12
CA GLY A 228 20.37 -34.62 -6.38
C GLY A 228 19.50 -33.38 -6.60
N HIS A 229 18.18 -33.44 -6.37
CA HIS A 229 17.30 -32.28 -6.48
C HIS A 229 17.24 -31.49 -5.16
N GLU A 230 17.10 -30.16 -5.24
CA GLU A 230 16.85 -29.33 -4.06
C GLU A 230 15.63 -29.81 -3.27
N ARG A 231 15.78 -30.09 -1.97
CA ARG A 231 14.65 -30.50 -1.10
C ARG A 231 13.63 -29.38 -0.94
N ALA A 232 14.10 -28.14 -0.83
CA ALA A 232 13.27 -26.94 -0.81
C ALA A 232 13.57 -26.11 -2.06
N LYS A 233 12.63 -26.13 -3.00
CA LYS A 233 12.77 -25.43 -4.28
C LYS A 233 12.67 -23.91 -4.08
N ARG A 234 13.34 -23.15 -4.95
CA ARG A 234 13.17 -21.69 -5.05
C ARG A 234 11.69 -21.29 -5.14
N ASP A 235 11.36 -20.17 -4.53
CA ASP A 235 9.99 -19.63 -4.54
C ASP A 235 9.50 -19.39 -5.98
N GLN A 236 8.28 -19.84 -6.28
CA GLN A 236 7.64 -19.68 -7.58
C GLN A 236 6.94 -18.32 -7.67
N LEU A 237 7.70 -17.25 -7.38
CA LEU A 237 7.23 -15.88 -7.53
C LEU A 237 7.21 -15.47 -9.00
N LYS A 238 6.08 -14.94 -9.46
CA LYS A 238 5.92 -14.29 -10.77
C LYS A 238 5.20 -12.96 -10.57
N GLN A 239 5.96 -11.88 -10.54
CA GLN A 239 5.45 -10.50 -10.50
C GLN A 239 5.66 -9.86 -11.87
N ASN A 240 4.61 -9.20 -12.35
CA ASN A 240 4.66 -8.38 -13.54
C ASN A 240 4.05 -7.04 -13.15
N ASN A 241 4.88 -6.00 -13.12
CA ASN A 241 4.44 -4.62 -13.09
C ASN A 241 4.67 -4.03 -14.48
N TYR A 242 3.68 -3.39 -15.07
CA TYR A 242 3.83 -2.75 -16.35
C TYR A 242 2.88 -1.58 -16.40
N GLY A 243 3.21 -0.60 -17.22
CA GLY A 243 2.38 0.59 -17.28
C GLY A 243 2.79 1.54 -18.38
N THR A 244 1.94 2.52 -18.56
CA THR A 244 2.12 3.59 -19.53
C THR A 244 1.70 4.91 -18.90
N ARG A 245 2.51 5.94 -19.13
CA ARG A 245 2.14 7.32 -18.81
C ARG A 245 2.23 8.20 -20.05
N LEU A 246 1.36 9.19 -20.10
CA LEU A 246 1.34 10.19 -21.16
C LEU A 246 0.89 11.53 -20.57
N GLY A 247 1.66 12.58 -20.86
CA GLY A 247 1.31 13.95 -20.54
C GLY A 247 1.64 14.89 -21.70
N GLY A 248 1.02 16.06 -21.70
CA GLY A 248 1.20 17.04 -22.76
C GLY A 248 0.12 18.12 -22.76
N PRO A 249 0.07 18.93 -23.82
CA PRO A 249 -0.89 20.03 -23.92
C PRO A 249 -2.24 19.51 -24.43
N ILE A 250 -3.33 19.91 -23.77
CA ILE A 250 -4.65 19.97 -24.41
C ILE A 250 -4.71 21.23 -25.27
N LYS A 251 -4.19 22.35 -24.73
CA LYS A 251 -4.01 23.62 -25.42
C LYS A 251 -2.72 24.26 -24.91
N LYS A 252 -1.76 24.46 -25.80
CA LYS A 252 -0.45 25.06 -25.45
C LYS A 252 -0.61 26.33 -24.63
N ASN A 253 0.23 26.49 -23.61
CA ASN A 253 0.25 27.59 -22.64
C ASN A 253 -1.03 27.78 -21.83
N LYS A 254 -2.02 26.88 -21.91
CA LYS A 254 -3.34 27.09 -21.30
C LYS A 254 -3.91 25.87 -20.60
N ALA A 255 -3.79 24.68 -21.18
CA ALA A 255 -4.41 23.48 -20.64
C ALA A 255 -3.49 22.28 -20.89
N PHE A 256 -3.25 21.51 -19.83
CA PHE A 256 -2.30 20.41 -19.81
C PHE A 256 -2.96 19.18 -19.19
N PHE A 257 -2.56 18.00 -19.63
CA PHE A 257 -2.99 16.74 -19.05
C PHE A 257 -1.81 15.84 -18.71
N ASN A 258 -2.04 14.96 -17.76
CA ASN A 258 -1.20 13.81 -17.47
C ASN A 258 -2.12 12.61 -17.15
N GLY A 259 -1.73 11.42 -17.58
CA GLY A 259 -2.39 10.19 -17.20
C GLY A 259 -1.42 9.03 -17.06
N LEU A 260 -1.75 8.12 -16.15
CA LEU A 260 -0.99 6.91 -15.87
C LEU A 260 -1.95 5.72 -15.78
N TRP A 261 -1.51 4.61 -16.35
CA TRP A 261 -2.11 3.29 -16.16
C TRP A 261 -1.02 2.31 -15.72
N GLU A 262 -1.18 1.70 -14.55
CA GLU A 262 -0.19 0.78 -13.98
C GLU A 262 -0.89 -0.43 -13.32
N PRO A 263 -1.07 -1.52 -14.07
CA PRO A 263 -1.42 -2.81 -13.52
C PRO A 263 -0.22 -3.57 -12.92
N TYR A 264 -0.48 -4.27 -11.83
CA TYR A 264 0.45 -5.18 -11.19
C TYR A 264 -0.21 -6.54 -10.96
N LYS A 265 0.48 -7.61 -11.36
CA LYS A 265 0.02 -8.99 -11.18
C LYS A 265 1.12 -9.82 -10.54
N GLN A 266 0.82 -10.34 -9.35
CA GLN A 266 1.62 -11.34 -8.66
C GLN A 266 0.91 -12.68 -8.68
N ARG A 267 1.65 -13.72 -9.05
CA ARG A 267 1.28 -15.12 -8.85
C ARG A 267 2.42 -15.79 -8.12
N ASN A 268 2.13 -16.29 -6.92
CA ASN A 268 3.03 -17.15 -6.18
C ASN A 268 2.21 -18.17 -5.40
N ASN A 269 2.89 -19.28 -5.08
CA ASN A 269 2.35 -20.32 -4.24
C ASN A 269 3.30 -20.47 -3.05
N SER A 270 2.75 -20.59 -1.85
CA SER A 270 3.52 -20.86 -0.66
C SER A 270 3.15 -22.24 -0.12
N ALA A 271 4.15 -23.00 0.34
CA ALA A 271 3.90 -24.26 1.03
C ALA A 271 3.14 -23.95 2.33
N PHE A 272 1.96 -24.52 2.47
CA PHE A 272 1.12 -24.37 3.65
C PHE A 272 0.75 -25.75 4.19
N THR A 273 0.90 -25.91 5.50
CA THR A 273 0.51 -27.14 6.21
C THR A 273 -0.65 -26.83 7.12
N ALA A 274 -1.82 -27.38 6.79
CA ALA A 274 -2.97 -27.38 7.69
C ALA A 274 -2.89 -28.58 8.64
N ILE A 275 -3.32 -28.42 9.89
CA ILE A 275 -3.56 -29.58 10.77
C ILE A 275 -4.95 -30.12 10.44
N VAL A 276 -5.00 -31.40 10.06
CA VAL A 276 -6.22 -32.13 9.69
C VAL A 276 -6.39 -33.36 10.56
N PHE A 277 -7.61 -33.89 10.62
CA PHE A 277 -7.87 -35.16 11.25
C PHE A 277 -7.41 -36.33 10.37
N THR A 278 -6.89 -37.37 11.02
CA THR A 278 -6.73 -38.69 10.40
C THR A 278 -8.10 -39.30 10.07
N PRO A 279 -8.20 -40.26 9.14
CA PRO A 279 -9.47 -40.88 8.77
C PRO A 279 -10.27 -41.43 9.97
N GLU A 280 -9.60 -42.01 10.96
CA GLU A 280 -10.21 -42.52 12.17
C GLU A 280 -10.71 -41.39 13.08
N ALA A 281 -9.90 -40.35 13.29
CA ALA A 281 -10.30 -39.20 14.11
C ALA A 281 -11.44 -38.39 13.47
N ALA A 282 -11.50 -38.32 12.14
CA ALA A 282 -12.61 -37.70 11.40
C ALA A 282 -13.94 -38.45 11.60
N GLN A 283 -13.89 -39.73 11.99
CA GLN A 283 -15.04 -40.55 12.41
C GLN A 283 -15.28 -40.51 13.93
N GLY A 284 -14.53 -39.68 14.67
CA GLY A 284 -14.59 -39.57 16.13
C GLY A 284 -13.88 -40.68 16.89
N ILE A 285 -13.04 -41.47 16.21
CA ILE A 285 -12.25 -42.55 16.80
C ILE A 285 -10.84 -42.05 17.06
N PHE A 286 -10.53 -41.75 18.32
CA PHE A 286 -9.22 -41.23 18.72
C PHE A 286 -8.32 -42.34 19.23
N ARG A 287 -7.15 -42.48 18.62
CA ARG A 287 -6.14 -43.51 18.89
C ARG A 287 -5.03 -42.97 19.79
N PHE A 288 -4.52 -43.84 20.65
CA PHE A 288 -3.41 -43.53 21.55
C PHE A 288 -2.69 -44.81 21.99
N PHE A 289 -1.44 -44.66 22.43
CA PHE A 289 -0.74 -45.70 23.16
C PHE A 289 -0.79 -45.39 24.67
N PRO A 290 -1.25 -46.31 25.53
CA PRO A 290 -1.28 -46.07 26.97
C PRO A 290 0.10 -45.72 27.55
N GLY A 291 0.14 -44.76 28.47
CA GLY A 291 1.36 -44.37 29.17
C GLY A 291 2.32 -43.46 28.40
N VAL A 292 1.97 -43.03 27.17
CA VAL A 292 2.79 -42.14 26.35
C VAL A 292 1.94 -41.07 25.68
N GLN A 293 2.52 -39.90 25.44
CA GLN A 293 1.90 -38.86 24.62
C GLN A 293 2.09 -39.20 23.14
N ASN A 294 1.04 -39.00 22.34
CA ASN A 294 1.12 -39.15 20.90
C ASN A 294 2.16 -38.20 20.30
N GLY A 295 3.01 -38.73 19.44
CA GLY A 295 4.11 -38.03 18.80
C GLY A 295 4.09 -38.22 17.28
N ASN A 296 4.25 -37.13 16.55
CA ASN A 296 4.52 -37.16 15.12
C ASN A 296 5.92 -37.71 14.83
N THR A 297 6.27 -37.84 13.55
CA THR A 297 7.53 -38.46 13.10
C THR A 297 8.80 -37.74 13.51
N THR A 298 8.70 -36.46 13.90
CA THR A 298 9.84 -35.64 14.34
C THR A 298 9.93 -35.54 15.86
N ALA A 299 8.97 -36.11 16.60
CA ALA A 299 9.00 -36.14 18.05
C ALA A 299 10.15 -37.02 18.56
N ALA A 300 10.62 -36.74 19.78
CA ALA A 300 11.63 -37.58 20.44
C ALA A 300 11.14 -39.04 20.63
N VAL A 301 9.83 -39.23 20.77
CA VAL A 301 9.17 -40.53 20.87
C VAL A 301 8.01 -40.57 19.86
N PRO A 302 8.25 -40.98 18.60
CA PRO A 302 7.20 -41.07 17.58
C PRO A 302 6.21 -42.19 17.86
N THR A 303 4.92 -41.93 17.62
CA THR A 303 3.84 -42.94 17.65
C THR A 303 3.35 -43.35 16.27
N VAL A 304 3.92 -42.77 15.21
CA VAL A 304 3.63 -43.07 13.81
C VAL A 304 4.90 -43.10 12.98
N ASP A 305 4.88 -43.84 11.88
CA ASP A 305 5.90 -43.78 10.82
C ASP A 305 5.61 -42.63 9.82
N PRO A 306 6.53 -42.33 8.88
CA PRO A 306 6.32 -41.34 7.83
C PRO A 306 5.12 -41.57 6.91
N SER A 307 4.59 -42.80 6.86
CA SER A 307 3.39 -43.15 6.10
C SER A 307 2.10 -43.03 6.93
N GLY A 308 2.21 -42.69 8.22
CA GLY A 308 1.08 -42.55 9.14
C GLY A 308 0.65 -43.84 9.82
N ASN A 309 1.41 -44.94 9.67
CA ASN A 309 1.08 -46.19 10.35
C ASN A 309 1.44 -46.08 11.84
N PRO A 310 0.59 -46.57 12.75
CA PRO A 310 0.92 -46.59 14.18
C PRO A 310 2.18 -47.39 14.47
N VAL A 311 3.12 -46.78 15.18
CA VAL A 311 4.36 -47.42 15.66
C VAL A 311 4.32 -47.38 17.18
N ARG A 312 4.40 -48.56 17.82
CA ARG A 312 4.37 -48.65 19.28
C ARG A 312 5.69 -48.14 19.88
N PRO A 313 5.66 -47.08 20.72
CA PRO A 313 6.85 -46.66 21.45
C PRO A 313 7.30 -47.70 22.48
N ALA A 314 8.60 -47.78 22.73
CA ALA A 314 9.17 -48.73 23.71
C ALA A 314 8.62 -48.52 25.14
N ASN A 315 8.29 -47.28 25.49
CA ASN A 315 7.74 -46.88 26.80
C ASN A 315 6.21 -46.97 26.90
N ALA A 316 5.50 -47.42 25.85
CA ALA A 316 4.06 -47.61 25.93
C ALA A 316 3.68 -48.77 26.85
N SER A 317 2.80 -48.52 27.83
CA SER A 317 2.34 -49.52 28.81
C SER A 317 1.32 -50.51 28.25
N GLY A 318 0.84 -50.29 27.02
CA GLY A 318 -0.11 -51.19 26.34
C GLY A 318 0.01 -51.14 24.81
N PRO A 319 -0.81 -51.95 24.10
CA PRO A 319 -0.96 -51.86 22.65
C PRO A 319 -1.71 -50.59 22.24
N LEU A 320 -1.78 -50.34 20.92
CA LEU A 320 -2.60 -49.26 20.38
C LEU A 320 -4.05 -49.41 20.86
N SER A 321 -4.55 -48.38 21.50
CA SER A 321 -5.93 -48.29 21.97
C SER A 321 -6.67 -47.20 21.19
N ALA A 322 -8.00 -47.30 21.16
CA ALA A 322 -8.85 -46.30 20.55
C ALA A 322 -10.07 -46.00 21.43
N VAL A 323 -10.53 -44.75 21.39
CA VAL A 323 -11.75 -44.30 22.04
C VAL A 323 -12.66 -43.63 21.01
N SER A 324 -13.90 -44.13 20.90
CA SER A 324 -14.97 -43.39 20.24
C SER A 324 -15.49 -42.30 21.17
N LEU A 325 -15.60 -41.07 20.67
CA LEU A 325 -16.31 -39.99 21.36
C LEU A 325 -17.83 -40.19 21.35
N PHE A 326 -18.35 -40.94 20.37
CA PHE A 326 -19.78 -41.15 20.18
C PHE A 326 -20.27 -42.42 20.88
N GLY A 327 -21.51 -42.37 21.37
CA GLY A 327 -22.13 -43.48 22.11
C GLY A 327 -21.70 -43.62 23.57
N ARG A 328 -20.76 -42.79 24.06
CA ARG A 328 -20.41 -42.69 25.49
C ARG A 328 -21.39 -41.83 26.28
N ASP A 329 -21.94 -40.82 25.62
CA ASP A 329 -23.02 -39.98 26.13
C ASP A 329 -24.31 -40.37 25.37
N PRO A 330 -25.37 -40.82 26.06
CA PRO A 330 -26.65 -41.15 25.42
C PRO A 330 -27.24 -39.99 24.60
N SER A 331 -26.89 -38.74 24.91
CA SER A 331 -27.32 -37.55 24.19
C SER A 331 -26.47 -37.24 22.93
N ARG A 332 -25.37 -37.95 22.71
CA ARG A 332 -24.44 -37.76 21.58
C ARG A 332 -24.09 -39.10 20.91
N PRO A 333 -25.07 -39.76 20.28
CA PRO A 333 -24.85 -41.05 19.60
C PRO A 333 -24.07 -40.92 18.29
N VAL A 334 -24.04 -39.73 17.69
CA VAL A 334 -23.38 -39.43 16.40
C VAL A 334 -22.65 -38.10 16.46
N ILE A 335 -21.80 -37.83 15.47
CA ILE A 335 -20.98 -36.61 15.37
C ILE A 335 -21.80 -35.32 15.42
N ASP A 336 -22.90 -35.32 14.68
CA ASP A 336 -23.82 -34.20 14.55
C ASP A 336 -25.09 -34.73 13.88
N PRO A 337 -26.23 -34.76 14.56
CA PRO A 337 -27.49 -35.19 13.98
C PRO A 337 -27.94 -34.34 12.77
N THR A 338 -27.45 -33.11 12.64
CA THR A 338 -27.80 -32.20 11.54
C THR A 338 -26.99 -32.47 10.25
N GLY A 339 -25.90 -33.22 10.35
CA GLY A 339 -25.02 -33.54 9.22
C GLY A 339 -24.09 -32.40 8.77
N ASN A 340 -24.14 -31.24 9.42
CA ASN A 340 -23.30 -30.08 9.09
C ASN A 340 -21.82 -30.37 9.34
N ILE A 341 -21.48 -31.01 10.46
CA ILE A 341 -20.08 -31.35 10.75
C ILE A 341 -19.54 -32.37 9.74
N ALA A 342 -20.34 -33.37 9.37
CA ALA A 342 -19.96 -34.34 8.34
C ALA A 342 -19.73 -33.66 6.98
N HIS A 343 -20.55 -32.66 6.64
CA HIS A 343 -20.37 -31.86 5.43
C HIS A 343 -19.07 -31.03 5.46
N ILE A 344 -18.74 -30.39 6.58
CA ILE A 344 -17.50 -29.64 6.75
C ILE A 344 -16.28 -30.55 6.65
N LEU A 345 -16.32 -31.71 7.32
CA LEU A 345 -15.24 -32.69 7.29
C LEU A 345 -14.99 -33.27 5.89
N LYS A 346 -15.99 -33.30 5.00
CA LYS A 346 -15.81 -33.74 3.60
C LYS A 346 -14.83 -32.86 2.83
N TYR A 347 -14.71 -31.58 3.18
CA TYR A 347 -13.74 -30.69 2.55
C TYR A 347 -12.35 -30.75 3.19
N MET A 348 -12.23 -31.37 4.38
CA MET A 348 -10.95 -31.61 5.03
C MET A 348 -10.26 -32.80 4.33
N PRO A 349 -9.08 -32.60 3.72
CA PRO A 349 -8.35 -33.68 3.10
C PRO A 349 -7.75 -34.61 4.16
N ALA A 350 -7.52 -35.86 3.80
CA ALA A 350 -6.72 -36.77 4.60
C ALA A 350 -5.27 -36.27 4.68
N PRO A 351 -4.56 -36.51 5.79
CA PRO A 351 -3.19 -36.04 5.97
C PRO A 351 -2.23 -36.66 4.94
N ASN A 352 -1.23 -35.88 4.55
CA ASN A 352 -0.12 -36.32 3.68
C ASN A 352 1.26 -36.00 4.28
N ASN A 353 1.29 -35.45 5.50
CA ASN A 353 2.51 -35.06 6.21
C ASN A 353 2.37 -35.38 7.71
N PHE A 354 3.09 -36.40 8.18
CA PHE A 354 3.09 -36.81 9.59
C PHE A 354 4.24 -36.20 10.41
N GLN A 355 4.80 -35.05 10.00
CA GLN A 355 5.83 -34.31 10.75
C GLN A 355 5.24 -33.28 11.73
N VAL A 356 3.94 -33.01 11.65
CA VAL A 356 3.22 -32.08 12.52
C VAL A 356 1.96 -32.75 13.08
N GLY A 357 1.31 -32.12 14.07
CA GLY A 357 0.21 -32.72 14.81
C GLY A 357 0.71 -33.78 15.80
N ASP A 358 -0.19 -34.65 16.25
CA ASP A 358 0.11 -35.76 17.16
C ASP A 358 0.39 -37.08 16.42
N GLY A 359 0.26 -37.10 15.09
CA GLY A 359 0.53 -38.24 14.22
C GLY A 359 -0.64 -39.22 14.13
N LEU A 360 -1.20 -39.65 15.28
CA LEU A 360 -2.24 -40.69 15.33
C LEU A 360 -3.67 -40.17 15.10
N ASN A 361 -3.98 -38.95 15.53
CA ASN A 361 -5.33 -38.37 15.45
C ASN A 361 -5.38 -37.15 14.53
N THR A 362 -4.31 -36.37 14.56
CA THR A 362 -4.10 -35.14 13.82
C THR A 362 -2.75 -35.23 13.12
N ALA A 363 -2.72 -34.82 11.86
CA ALA A 363 -1.50 -34.75 11.10
C ALA A 363 -1.56 -33.59 10.12
N GLY A 364 -0.45 -33.29 9.46
CA GLY A 364 -0.37 -32.25 8.46
C GLY A 364 -0.97 -32.66 7.13
N PHE A 365 -1.67 -31.72 6.50
CA PHE A 365 -1.89 -31.70 5.07
C PHE A 365 -1.11 -30.55 4.46
N THR A 366 0.01 -30.86 3.82
CA THR A 366 0.88 -29.90 3.14
C THR A 366 0.52 -29.79 1.66
N TRP A 367 0.31 -28.56 1.21
CA TRP A 367 0.04 -28.27 -0.19
C TRP A 367 0.57 -26.88 -0.57
N ASN A 368 0.70 -26.64 -1.87
CA ASN A 368 1.12 -25.34 -2.39
C ASN A 368 -0.11 -24.42 -2.50
N ARG A 369 -0.27 -23.53 -1.52
CA ARG A 369 -1.41 -22.60 -1.44
C ARG A 369 -1.18 -21.37 -2.33
N PRO A 370 -2.12 -21.02 -3.22
CA PRO A 370 -2.01 -19.82 -4.04
C PRO A 370 -2.18 -18.55 -3.20
N VAL A 371 -1.32 -17.56 -3.40
CA VAL A 371 -1.38 -16.25 -2.73
C VAL A 371 -1.33 -15.10 -3.75
N PRO A 372 -2.24 -15.05 -4.74
CA PRO A 372 -2.21 -14.04 -5.77
C PRO A 372 -2.46 -12.64 -5.21
N VAL A 373 -1.81 -11.66 -5.84
CA VAL A 373 -2.11 -10.24 -5.67
C VAL A 373 -2.36 -9.64 -7.04
N ASN A 374 -3.44 -8.90 -7.19
CA ASN A 374 -3.68 -8.05 -8.36
C ASN A 374 -3.86 -6.61 -7.89
N PHE A 375 -3.26 -5.69 -8.60
CA PHE A 375 -3.43 -4.26 -8.38
C PHE A 375 -3.62 -3.57 -9.73
N GLU A 376 -4.45 -2.54 -9.76
CA GLU A 376 -4.63 -1.67 -10.91
C GLU A 376 -4.65 -0.22 -10.42
N LEU A 377 -3.89 0.63 -11.10
CA LEU A 377 -3.85 2.07 -10.90
C LEU A 377 -4.23 2.78 -12.19
N TYR A 378 -5.17 3.72 -12.07
CA TYR A 378 -5.50 4.72 -13.07
C TYR A 378 -5.37 6.10 -12.43
N GLU A 379 -4.62 6.98 -13.08
CA GLU A 379 -4.52 8.39 -12.70
C GLU A 379 -4.82 9.26 -13.93
N GLY A 380 -5.53 10.35 -13.67
CA GLY A 380 -5.70 11.44 -14.61
C GLY A 380 -5.59 12.77 -13.89
N ARG A 381 -4.80 13.69 -14.43
CA ARG A 381 -4.67 15.07 -13.97
C ARG A 381 -4.88 16.02 -15.14
N VAL A 382 -5.60 17.11 -14.89
CA VAL A 382 -5.77 18.22 -15.81
C VAL A 382 -5.45 19.52 -15.09
N ASP A 383 -4.55 20.31 -15.67
CA ASP A 383 -4.21 21.65 -15.22
C ASP A 383 -4.71 22.66 -16.26
N TYR A 384 -5.39 23.71 -15.82
CA TYR A 384 -5.92 24.76 -16.68
C TYR A 384 -5.59 26.15 -16.16
N VAL A 385 -4.98 26.97 -17.00
CA VAL A 385 -4.66 28.37 -16.75
C VAL A 385 -5.70 29.22 -17.46
N PHE A 386 -6.58 29.87 -16.70
CA PHE A 386 -7.59 30.77 -17.28
C PHE A 386 -6.94 32.07 -17.75
N ASN A 387 -6.04 32.61 -16.93
CA ASN A 387 -5.20 33.78 -17.17
C ASN A 387 -4.09 33.85 -16.09
N ASP A 388 -3.30 34.92 -16.09
CA ASP A 388 -2.18 35.14 -15.17
C ASP A 388 -2.55 35.17 -13.68
N LYS A 389 -3.85 35.24 -13.35
CA LYS A 389 -4.38 35.33 -11.98
C LYS A 389 -5.18 34.11 -11.54
N HIS A 390 -5.70 33.31 -12.46
CA HIS A 390 -6.63 32.22 -12.16
C HIS A 390 -6.19 30.92 -12.82
N ARG A 391 -6.12 29.86 -12.03
CA ARG A 391 -5.82 28.50 -12.51
C ARG A 391 -6.62 27.46 -11.72
N ALA A 392 -6.89 26.33 -12.36
CA ALA A 392 -7.49 25.17 -11.74
C ALA A 392 -6.67 23.91 -12.04
N THR A 393 -6.70 22.97 -11.09
CA THR A 393 -6.18 21.62 -11.26
C THR A 393 -7.26 20.64 -10.82
N VAL A 394 -7.47 19.57 -11.56
CA VAL A 394 -8.34 18.45 -11.18
C VAL A 394 -7.55 17.16 -11.30
N THR A 395 -7.57 16.33 -10.26
CA THR A 395 -6.95 15.00 -10.27
C THR A 395 -7.97 13.93 -9.90
N LEU A 396 -7.92 12.83 -10.65
CA LEU A 396 -8.70 11.62 -10.44
C LEU A 396 -7.71 10.47 -10.28
N ASN A 397 -7.88 9.72 -9.21
CA ASN A 397 -7.04 8.60 -8.88
C ASN A 397 -7.93 7.41 -8.52
N HIS A 398 -7.77 6.31 -9.22
CA HIS A 398 -8.48 5.08 -8.95
C HIS A 398 -7.49 3.93 -8.78
N GLN A 399 -7.65 3.20 -7.69
CA GLN A 399 -6.87 2.02 -7.39
C GLN A 399 -7.80 0.87 -7.05
N ALA A 400 -7.49 -0.31 -7.57
CA ALA A 400 -8.14 -1.55 -7.19
C ALA A 400 -7.06 -2.54 -6.76
N TYR A 401 -7.23 -3.13 -5.58
CA TYR A 401 -6.34 -4.12 -5.01
C TYR A 401 -7.16 -5.37 -4.68
N HIS A 402 -6.62 -6.54 -5.02
CA HIS A 402 -7.25 -7.83 -4.76
C HIS A 402 -6.19 -8.83 -4.30
N SER A 403 -6.29 -9.22 -3.03
CA SER A 403 -5.50 -10.30 -2.44
C SER A 403 -6.39 -11.18 -1.55
N PHE A 404 -5.90 -12.37 -1.22
CA PHE A 404 -6.47 -13.12 -0.11
C PHE A 404 -6.09 -12.48 1.22
N ASN A 405 -6.99 -12.57 2.19
CA ASN A 405 -6.67 -12.32 3.58
C ASN A 405 -5.76 -13.46 4.06
N VAL A 406 -4.56 -13.17 4.53
CA VAL A 406 -3.62 -14.21 4.98
C VAL A 406 -4.11 -14.98 6.21
N ALA A 407 -4.91 -14.34 7.07
CA ALA A 407 -5.49 -14.95 8.27
C ALA A 407 -6.68 -15.87 7.94
N ALA A 408 -7.34 -15.65 6.81
CA ALA A 408 -8.49 -16.43 6.35
C ALA A 408 -8.29 -16.97 4.92
N ALA A 409 -7.04 -17.23 4.54
CA ALA A 409 -6.67 -17.81 3.26
C ALA A 409 -7.26 -19.23 3.13
N PRO A 410 -7.36 -19.79 1.90
CA PRO A 410 -7.90 -21.14 1.69
C PRO A 410 -7.31 -22.14 2.70
N PRO A 411 -8.13 -22.77 3.57
CA PRO A 411 -7.64 -23.78 4.49
C PRO A 411 -7.25 -25.06 3.75
N TYR A 412 -8.01 -25.42 2.71
CA TYR A 412 -7.81 -26.60 1.86
C TYR A 412 -7.94 -26.23 0.37
N PRO A 413 -7.40 -27.05 -0.56
CA PRO A 413 -7.37 -26.73 -2.00
C PRO A 413 -8.74 -26.49 -2.65
N SER A 414 -9.77 -27.20 -2.18
CA SER A 414 -11.14 -27.12 -2.71
C SER A 414 -11.99 -26.04 -2.05
N ILE A 415 -11.46 -25.36 -1.04
CA ILE A 415 -12.17 -24.34 -0.27
C ILE A 415 -11.68 -22.96 -0.71
N PRO A 416 -12.55 -22.03 -1.14
CA PRO A 416 -12.13 -20.65 -1.36
C PRO A 416 -11.70 -20.01 -0.03
N GLY A 417 -10.72 -19.12 -0.09
CA GLY A 417 -10.33 -18.30 1.05
C GLY A 417 -11.11 -16.99 1.07
N GLN A 418 -10.98 -16.26 2.16
CA GLN A 418 -11.44 -14.89 2.24
C GLN A 418 -10.60 -14.01 1.31
N ALA A 419 -11.28 -13.23 0.47
CA ALA A 419 -10.67 -12.17 -0.29
C ALA A 419 -11.17 -10.82 0.22
N ASP A 420 -10.26 -9.86 0.33
CA ASP A 420 -10.60 -8.50 0.78
C ASP A 420 -10.29 -7.50 -0.35
N PRO A 421 -11.01 -7.54 -1.50
CA PRO A 421 -10.83 -6.54 -2.54
C PRO A 421 -11.07 -5.13 -1.99
N THR A 422 -10.07 -4.27 -2.20
CA THR A 422 -10.14 -2.85 -1.87
C THR A 422 -10.17 -2.04 -3.15
N LYS A 423 -11.07 -1.07 -3.21
CA LYS A 423 -11.12 -0.05 -4.25
C LYS A 423 -10.99 1.31 -3.58
N THR A 424 -10.05 2.09 -4.04
CA THR A 424 -9.81 3.43 -3.53
C THR A 424 -9.96 4.41 -4.67
N THR A 425 -10.87 5.38 -4.51
CA THR A 425 -10.95 6.50 -5.44
C THR A 425 -10.69 7.79 -4.71
N GLN A 426 -9.74 8.57 -5.21
CA GLN A 426 -9.44 9.89 -4.71
C GLN A 426 -9.70 10.92 -5.81
N TYR A 427 -10.44 11.96 -5.44
CA TYR A 427 -10.68 13.12 -6.27
C TYR A 427 -10.04 14.32 -5.60
N SER A 428 -9.36 15.17 -6.36
CA SER A 428 -8.93 16.48 -5.89
C SER A 428 -9.30 17.54 -6.94
N ALA A 429 -9.66 18.72 -6.46
CA ALA A 429 -9.78 19.91 -7.26
C ALA A 429 -9.16 21.07 -6.48
N ALA A 430 -8.30 21.82 -7.15
CA ALA A 430 -7.68 23.04 -6.62
C ALA A 430 -8.01 24.20 -7.55
N PHE A 431 -8.29 25.36 -6.97
CA PHE A 431 -8.47 26.62 -7.68
C PHE A 431 -7.67 27.70 -6.97
N THR A 432 -6.73 28.30 -7.69
CA THR A 432 -5.92 29.41 -7.18
C THR A 432 -6.33 30.69 -7.89
N SER A 433 -6.58 31.74 -7.12
CA SER A 433 -7.01 33.05 -7.59
C SER A 433 -6.24 34.18 -6.91
N ILE A 434 -5.54 34.99 -7.69
CA ILE A 434 -4.86 36.20 -7.23
C ILE A 434 -5.78 37.40 -7.46
N PHE A 435 -6.46 37.87 -6.41
CA PHE A 435 -7.35 39.03 -6.50
C PHE A 435 -6.58 40.35 -6.52
N ARG A 436 -5.53 40.44 -5.68
CA ARG A 436 -4.61 41.57 -5.56
C ARG A 436 -3.20 41.03 -5.29
N PRO A 437 -2.11 41.80 -5.51
CA PRO A 437 -0.75 41.35 -5.23
C PRO A 437 -0.51 40.84 -3.79
N ASN A 438 -1.35 41.27 -2.85
CA ASN A 438 -1.33 40.89 -1.44
C ASN A 438 -2.56 40.07 -0.99
N LEU A 439 -3.42 39.63 -1.91
CA LEU A 439 -4.61 38.84 -1.59
C LEU A 439 -4.74 37.66 -2.55
N LEU A 440 -4.33 36.49 -2.06
CA LEU A 440 -4.44 35.20 -2.72
C LEU A 440 -5.60 34.39 -2.12
N ASN A 441 -6.35 33.69 -2.96
CA ASN A 441 -7.18 32.56 -2.57
C ASN A 441 -6.58 31.28 -3.14
N ASP A 442 -6.30 30.30 -2.27
CA ASP A 442 -6.05 28.91 -2.65
C ASP A 442 -7.19 28.07 -2.09
N PHE A 443 -8.08 27.63 -2.97
CA PHE A 443 -9.21 26.79 -2.61
C PHE A 443 -8.93 25.36 -3.04
N ARG A 444 -9.09 24.40 -2.12
CA ARG A 444 -8.94 22.97 -2.41
C ARG A 444 -10.11 22.19 -1.86
N MET A 445 -10.61 21.27 -2.66
CA MET A 445 -11.58 20.28 -2.24
C MET A 445 -11.15 18.90 -2.75
N GLY A 446 -11.54 17.87 -2.03
CA GLY A 446 -11.28 16.52 -2.45
C GLY A 446 -11.99 15.51 -1.58
N ALA A 447 -12.03 14.28 -2.07
CA ALA A 447 -12.61 13.17 -1.35
C ALA A 447 -11.75 11.93 -1.56
N PHE A 448 -11.35 11.31 -0.46
CA PHE A 448 -10.76 9.98 -0.44
C PHE A 448 -11.86 8.98 -0.08
N ARG A 449 -12.15 8.06 -1.01
CA ARG A 449 -13.20 7.05 -0.86
C ARG A 449 -12.60 5.66 -0.94
N PRO A 450 -12.11 5.11 0.19
CA PRO A 450 -11.72 3.72 0.28
C PRO A 450 -12.98 2.85 0.44
N ARG A 451 -13.02 1.72 -0.26
CA ARG A 451 -14.04 0.69 -0.12
C ARG A 451 -13.35 -0.66 -0.07
N THR A 452 -13.39 -1.31 1.08
CA THR A 452 -13.02 -2.72 1.19
C THR A 452 -14.29 -3.54 1.20
N THR A 453 -14.34 -4.59 0.39
CA THR A 453 -15.40 -5.59 0.43
C THR A 453 -14.80 -6.87 0.95
N VAL A 454 -15.32 -7.37 2.06
CA VAL A 454 -14.90 -8.66 2.63
C VAL A 454 -15.72 -9.74 1.96
N GLN A 455 -15.05 -10.65 1.26
CA GLN A 455 -15.66 -11.81 0.62
C GLN A 455 -15.28 -13.05 1.43
N THR A 456 -16.06 -13.37 2.47
CA THR A 456 -15.83 -14.58 3.26
C THR A 456 -16.35 -15.82 2.52
N PRO A 457 -15.60 -16.93 2.54
CA PRO A 457 -16.01 -18.14 1.87
C PRO A 457 -17.03 -18.94 2.71
N TRP A 458 -17.01 -18.81 4.05
CA TRP A 458 -17.92 -19.48 4.97
C TRP A 458 -17.98 -18.75 6.31
N GLU A 459 -18.81 -17.72 6.44
CA GLU A 459 -19.36 -17.39 7.75
C GLU A 459 -20.81 -16.93 7.59
N VAL A 460 -21.73 -17.72 8.16
CA VAL A 460 -22.80 -17.15 8.95
C VAL A 460 -22.10 -16.64 10.22
N GLY A 461 -21.53 -15.45 10.16
CA GLY A 461 -20.92 -14.84 11.33
C GLY A 461 -22.03 -14.54 12.32
N GLN A 462 -21.75 -14.61 13.63
CA GLN A 462 -22.68 -14.12 14.66
C GLN A 462 -23.15 -12.68 14.40
N ASN A 463 -22.42 -11.92 13.57
CA ASN A 463 -22.73 -10.55 13.18
C ASN A 463 -23.05 -10.31 11.69
N SER A 464 -23.15 -11.34 10.83
CA SER A 464 -23.35 -11.15 9.38
C SER A 464 -24.77 -11.41 8.86
N LEU A 465 -25.74 -11.64 9.74
CA LEU A 465 -27.14 -11.74 9.34
C LEU A 465 -27.75 -10.35 9.19
N THR A 466 -27.69 -9.79 7.98
CA THR A 466 -28.59 -8.70 7.58
C THR A 466 -30.00 -9.28 7.43
N GLY A 467 -30.94 -8.80 8.25
CA GLY A 467 -32.30 -9.33 8.34
C GLY A 467 -32.91 -9.03 9.71
N SER A 468 -34.22 -9.20 9.84
CA SER A 468 -34.93 -9.10 11.12
C SER A 468 -34.51 -10.23 12.07
N ASP A 469 -34.61 -10.05 13.40
CA ASP A 469 -34.22 -11.07 14.38
C ASP A 469 -34.96 -12.41 14.19
N ALA A 470 -36.16 -12.38 13.61
CA ALA A 470 -36.92 -13.59 13.24
C ALA A 470 -36.24 -14.40 12.12
N GLU A 471 -35.60 -13.74 11.15
CA GLU A 471 -34.82 -14.39 10.09
C GLU A 471 -33.49 -14.94 10.62
N ARG A 472 -32.97 -14.36 11.72
CA ARG A 472 -31.76 -14.88 12.38
C ARG A 472 -32.02 -16.18 13.13
N GLN A 473 -33.18 -16.29 13.77
CA GLN A 473 -33.57 -17.45 14.56
C GLN A 473 -33.92 -18.68 13.70
N SER A 474 -34.32 -18.51 12.44
CA SER A 474 -34.69 -19.61 11.54
C SER A 474 -33.48 -20.43 11.05
N LEU A 475 -32.27 -19.88 11.15
CA LEU A 475 -31.02 -20.52 10.73
C LEU A 475 -30.28 -21.23 11.88
N LEU A 476 -30.74 -21.07 13.11
CA LEU A 476 -30.19 -21.75 14.28
C LEU A 476 -30.92 -23.10 14.49
N PRO A 477 -30.22 -24.19 14.81
CA PRO A 477 -30.86 -25.46 15.10
C PRO A 477 -31.81 -25.29 16.30
N ILE A 478 -33.10 -25.56 16.06
CA ILE A 478 -34.13 -25.56 17.10
C ILE A 478 -34.10 -26.93 17.78
N VAL A 479 -33.72 -26.97 19.06
CA VAL A 479 -33.77 -28.18 19.87
C VAL A 479 -34.86 -27.98 20.92
N GLY A 480 -35.97 -28.71 20.81
CA GLY A 480 -37.08 -28.64 21.77
C GLY A 480 -37.91 -27.35 21.73
N GLY A 481 -37.91 -26.61 20.62
CA GLY A 481 -38.69 -25.37 20.46
C GLY A 481 -38.00 -24.10 20.97
N LEU A 482 -36.75 -24.20 21.42
CA LEU A 482 -35.93 -23.06 21.85
C LEU A 482 -34.76 -22.86 20.87
N GLY A 483 -34.57 -21.63 20.38
CA GLY A 483 -33.46 -21.27 19.51
C GLY A 483 -32.14 -21.24 20.28
N PHE A 484 -31.15 -22.01 19.83
CA PHE A 484 -29.85 -22.11 20.49
C PHE A 484 -28.93 -20.95 20.07
N VAL A 485 -28.60 -20.04 20.99
CA VAL A 485 -27.57 -19.00 20.80
C VAL A 485 -26.33 -19.42 21.60
N PRO A 486 -25.25 -19.92 20.97
CA PRO A 486 -24.04 -20.25 21.69
C PRO A 486 -23.37 -18.98 22.22
N GLN A 487 -23.37 -18.78 23.54
CA GLN A 487 -22.49 -17.83 24.21
C GLN A 487 -21.12 -18.50 24.40
N PHE A 488 -20.11 -18.01 23.68
CA PHE A 488 -18.72 -18.31 24.01
C PHE A 488 -18.23 -17.21 24.96
N ALA A 489 -17.73 -17.61 26.13
CA ALA A 489 -17.24 -16.69 27.16
C ALA A 489 -16.05 -15.88 26.63
N SER A 490 -16.09 -14.57 26.93
CA SER A 490 -15.15 -13.52 26.53
C SER A 490 -13.72 -13.73 26.98
#